data_AF-A0A845YCM6-F1
#
_entry.id   AF-A0A845YCM6-F1
#
_cell.length_a   1.000
_cell.length_b   1.000
_cell.length_c   1.000
_cell.angle_alpha   90.00
_cell.angle_beta   90.00
_cell.angle_gamma   90.00
#
_symmetry.space_group_name_H-M   'P 1'
#
loop_
_entity.id
_entity.type
_entity.pdbx_description
1 polymer ?
#
loop_
_entity_poly.entity_id
_entity_poly.type
_entity_poly.pdbx_seq_one_letter_code
_entity_poly.pdbx_strand_id
1 'polypeptide(L)'
;MSQRIANTLTAATYIESQTNTDYSNVVKNVSNLTSTSDSKTTFVGKGGAIPDGIGSFQDEIVIQEDFRITEVSVTLNDIIHTWVGDLSVRLRHLETNTVVDLFQRPGQPKFSSSGYCNDLKGNYSFSDRSDCNFEETAATHAVIPSGKYASLQSLSAFSGMSGNGTWQLTIKDSSAGDSGSLGSWNLDFERE
;
A
#
# COMPACT_ATOMS: atom_id res chain seq x y z
N MET A 1 -44.92 29.45 69.19
CA MET A 1 -45.20 28.13 69.75
C MET A 1 -45.44 27.19 68.57
N SER A 2 -44.70 26.06 68.52
CA SER A 2 -44.87 24.90 67.63
C SER A 2 -44.66 25.09 66.11
N GLN A 3 -43.64 24.43 65.53
CA GLN A 3 -43.70 23.10 64.85
C GLN A 3 -44.33 23.21 63.44
N ARG A 4 -43.97 22.52 62.36
CA ARG A 4 -43.05 21.43 61.97
C ARG A 4 -43.10 21.44 60.40
N ILE A 5 -42.01 21.18 59.67
CA ILE A 5 -41.74 19.92 58.91
C ILE A 5 -42.96 19.47 58.05
N ALA A 6 -42.93 19.18 56.75
CA ALA A 6 -41.95 19.15 55.66
C ALA A 6 -42.72 18.89 54.34
N ASN A 7 -42.01 19.04 53.21
CA ASN A 7 -42.07 18.24 51.96
C ASN A 7 -43.46 17.76 51.48
N THR A 8 -43.90 18.07 50.25
CA THR A 8 -43.28 17.48 49.04
C THR A 8 -43.53 18.29 47.76
N LEU A 9 -42.43 18.39 47.02
CA LEU A 9 -42.11 18.79 45.63
C LEU A 9 -43.20 18.69 44.54
N THR A 10 -43.36 19.82 43.82
CA THR A 10 -43.22 20.06 42.35
C THR A 10 -43.45 18.90 41.38
N ALA A 11 -43.90 19.11 40.14
CA ALA A 11 -44.41 20.23 39.36
C ALA A 11 -44.89 19.60 38.04
N ALA A 12 -45.87 20.23 37.38
CA ALA A 12 -46.12 19.99 35.97
C ALA A 12 -44.95 20.56 35.17
N THR A 13 -44.35 19.72 34.32
CA THR A 13 -43.39 20.11 33.29
C THR A 13 -44.08 21.03 32.29
N TYR A 14 -43.43 22.13 31.88
CA TYR A 14 -43.29 22.48 30.47
C TYR A 14 -42.19 23.55 30.28
N ILE A 15 -41.12 23.08 29.65
CA ILE A 15 -40.20 23.68 28.67
C ILE A 15 -40.25 25.20 28.50
N GLU A 16 -39.10 25.86 28.59
CA GLU A 16 -38.61 26.68 27.48
C GLU A 16 -37.09 26.91 27.53
N SER A 17 -36.49 26.68 26.37
CA SER A 17 -35.12 26.95 26.01
C SER A 17 -34.86 28.46 25.91
N GLN A 18 -33.68 28.93 26.32
CA GLN A 18 -32.64 29.37 25.38
C GLN A 18 -31.49 30.12 26.08
N THR A 19 -30.29 29.84 25.56
CA THR A 19 -29.07 30.66 25.55
C THR A 19 -28.44 31.09 26.87
N ASN A 20 -27.16 30.80 27.00
CA ASN A 20 -26.07 31.80 26.93
C ASN A 20 -24.94 31.43 27.89
N THR A 21 -23.75 31.91 27.52
CA THR A 21 -22.64 32.29 28.40
C THR A 21 -21.45 31.32 28.42
N ASP A 22 -20.43 31.79 27.71
CA ASP A 22 -19.00 31.53 27.81
C ASP A 22 -18.53 31.26 29.25
N TYR A 23 -17.87 30.11 29.44
CA TYR A 23 -17.09 29.80 30.64
C TYR A 23 -15.72 29.29 30.22
N SER A 24 -14.80 30.24 30.05
CA SER A 24 -13.37 30.00 30.12
C SER A 24 -12.99 29.13 31.34
N ASN A 25 -12.14 28.14 31.07
CA ASN A 25 -11.39 27.30 32.01
C ASN A 25 -12.13 26.15 32.72
N VAL A 26 -12.41 25.08 31.97
CA VAL A 26 -12.47 23.71 32.51
C VAL A 26 -11.57 22.81 31.65
N VAL A 27 -10.41 22.45 32.22
CA VAL A 27 -9.50 21.37 31.84
C VAL A 27 -8.74 21.51 30.51
N LYS A 28 -7.52 22.04 30.65
CA LYS A 28 -6.34 21.63 29.87
C LYS A 28 -6.21 20.11 29.91
N ASN A 29 -6.54 19.44 28.81
CA ASN A 29 -6.03 18.14 28.33
C ASN A 29 -6.94 17.61 27.21
N VAL A 30 -7.16 18.41 26.16
CA VAL A 30 -7.39 17.79 24.85
C VAL A 30 -6.00 17.59 24.28
N SER A 31 -5.32 16.55 24.78
CA SER A 31 -4.18 15.95 24.11
C SER A 31 -4.56 15.79 22.65
N ASN A 32 -3.87 16.54 21.78
CA ASN A 32 -3.82 16.43 20.33
C ASN A 32 -4.80 15.38 19.78
N LEU A 33 -6.01 15.80 19.43
CA LEU A 33 -6.67 15.16 18.29
C LEU A 33 -5.92 15.64 17.04
N THR A 34 -4.67 15.20 16.90
CA THR A 34 -4.11 14.99 15.56
C THR A 34 -4.99 13.92 14.95
N SER A 35 -6.05 14.38 14.29
CA SER A 35 -6.59 13.70 13.13
C SER A 35 -5.40 13.52 12.19
N THR A 36 -4.68 12.41 12.32
CA THR A 36 -3.79 11.90 11.28
C THR A 36 -4.70 11.55 10.10
N SER A 37 -5.05 12.57 9.32
CA SER A 37 -5.61 12.35 8.00
C SER A 37 -4.47 11.71 7.22
N ASP A 38 -4.51 10.39 7.13
CA ASP A 38 -3.53 9.62 6.38
C ASP A 38 -3.53 10.16 4.94
N SER A 39 -2.46 10.86 4.58
CA SER A 39 -2.45 11.70 3.38
C SER A 39 -1.88 10.91 2.23
N LYS A 40 -2.75 10.26 1.46
CA LYS A 40 -2.29 9.44 0.32
C LYS A 40 -1.50 10.29 -0.69
N THR A 41 -0.31 9.81 -1.08
CA THR A 41 0.52 10.44 -2.12
C THR A 41 0.97 9.38 -3.11
N THR A 42 1.02 9.75 -4.40
CA THR A 42 1.37 8.85 -5.50
C THR A 42 2.53 9.43 -6.28
N PHE A 43 3.57 8.63 -6.47
CA PHE A 43 4.68 8.91 -7.36
C PHE A 43 4.62 7.98 -8.57
N VAL A 44 5.05 8.46 -9.73
CA VAL A 44 4.98 7.72 -10.99
C VAL A 44 6.36 7.53 -11.56
N GLY A 45 6.77 6.28 -11.71
CA GLY A 45 7.96 5.90 -12.43
C GLY A 45 7.65 5.54 -13.87
N LYS A 46 8.69 5.46 -14.69
CA LYS A 46 8.60 5.21 -16.13
C LYS A 46 8.45 3.72 -16.40
N GLY A 47 7.96 3.40 -17.59
CA GLY A 47 8.01 2.05 -18.15
C GLY A 47 9.23 1.84 -19.04
N GLY A 48 9.33 0.62 -19.56
CA GLY A 48 10.40 0.23 -20.48
C GLY A 48 10.32 -1.25 -20.87
N ALA A 49 11.27 -1.66 -21.71
CA ALA A 49 11.42 -3.06 -22.07
C ALA A 49 11.92 -3.87 -20.88
N ILE A 50 11.40 -5.08 -20.72
CA ILE A 50 11.89 -6.10 -19.79
C ILE A 50 12.88 -6.97 -20.59
N PRO A 51 14.19 -6.90 -20.29
CA PRO A 51 15.19 -7.68 -21.02
C PRO A 51 15.01 -9.18 -20.83
N ASP A 52 15.09 -9.95 -21.93
CA ASP A 52 14.91 -11.40 -21.97
C ASP A 52 16.15 -12.15 -21.45
N GLY A 53 16.00 -12.90 -20.36
CA GLY A 53 17.02 -13.78 -19.74
C GLY A 53 18.34 -13.14 -19.29
N ILE A 54 18.60 -11.88 -19.62
CA ILE A 54 19.87 -11.18 -19.39
C ILE A 54 19.58 -9.78 -18.85
N GLY A 55 20.15 -9.46 -17.68
CA GLY A 55 19.99 -8.15 -17.06
C GLY A 55 18.65 -7.99 -16.34
N SER A 56 18.18 -6.76 -16.21
CA SER A 56 16.89 -6.43 -15.62
C SER A 56 16.42 -5.06 -16.11
N PHE A 57 15.11 -4.86 -16.14
CA PHE A 57 14.54 -3.51 -16.17
C PHE A 57 14.71 -2.88 -14.79
N GLN A 58 15.15 -1.62 -14.76
CA GLN A 58 15.29 -0.82 -13.55
C GLN A 58 14.80 0.60 -13.84
N ASP A 59 14.01 1.14 -12.93
CA ASP A 59 13.61 2.54 -12.94
C ASP A 59 13.57 3.08 -11.51
N GLU A 60 13.83 4.38 -11.38
CA GLU A 60 14.02 5.05 -10.09
C GLU A 60 13.11 6.27 -9.97
N ILE A 61 12.49 6.40 -8.81
CA ILE A 61 11.77 7.59 -8.37
C ILE A 61 12.61 8.24 -7.27
N VAL A 62 12.98 9.51 -7.48
CA VAL A 62 13.65 10.32 -6.46
C VAL A 62 12.59 11.16 -5.74
N ILE A 63 12.42 10.89 -4.45
CA ILE A 63 11.47 11.61 -3.59
C ILE A 63 12.25 12.57 -2.71
N GLN A 64 11.96 13.87 -2.84
CA GLN A 64 12.60 14.93 -2.04
C GLN A 64 11.79 15.31 -0.80
N GLU A 65 10.51 15.00 -0.78
CA GLU A 65 9.66 15.23 0.39
C GLU A 65 10.00 14.24 1.49
N ASP A 66 10.13 14.74 2.71
CA ASP A 66 10.27 13.91 3.90
C ASP A 66 8.92 13.81 4.60
N PHE A 67 8.48 12.57 4.82
CA PHE A 67 7.25 12.22 5.50
C PHE A 67 7.41 10.82 6.08
N ARG A 68 6.63 10.50 7.11
CA ARG A 68 6.68 9.17 7.71
C ARG A 68 5.72 8.24 6.98
N ILE A 69 6.25 7.13 6.47
CA ILE A 69 5.45 6.12 5.78
C ILE A 69 4.59 5.36 6.80
N THR A 70 3.28 5.26 6.55
CA THR A 70 2.38 4.34 7.28
C THR A 70 2.10 3.10 6.44
N GLU A 71 1.91 3.26 5.13
CA GLU A 71 1.66 2.17 4.18
C GLU A 71 2.31 2.41 2.83
N VAL A 72 2.60 1.32 2.12
CA VAL A 72 3.10 1.33 0.73
C VAL A 72 2.23 0.43 -0.13
N SER A 73 1.94 0.87 -1.36
CA SER A 73 1.43 0.02 -2.43
C SER A 73 2.21 0.28 -3.72
N VAL A 74 2.42 -0.76 -4.52
CA VAL A 74 3.08 -0.65 -5.83
C VAL A 74 2.13 -1.11 -6.91
N THR A 75 1.92 -0.30 -7.94
CA THR A 75 1.10 -0.72 -9.10
C THR A 75 1.96 -0.77 -10.35
N LEU A 76 1.98 -1.93 -11.01
CA LEU A 76 2.56 -2.12 -12.34
C LEU A 76 1.46 -1.86 -13.37
N ASN A 77 1.60 -0.81 -14.18
CA ASN A 77 0.62 -0.46 -15.19
C ASN A 77 1.05 -0.99 -16.55
N ASP A 78 0.11 -1.65 -17.23
CA ASP A 78 0.28 -2.18 -18.57
C ASP A 78 1.54 -3.03 -18.70
N ILE A 79 1.75 -3.92 -17.72
CA ILE A 79 2.81 -4.92 -17.82
C ILE A 79 2.33 -6.05 -18.74
N ILE A 80 3.17 -6.34 -19.73
CA ILE A 80 2.97 -7.39 -20.72
C ILE A 80 4.19 -8.30 -20.66
N HIS A 81 4.00 -9.57 -20.34
CA HIS A 81 5.06 -10.58 -20.36
C HIS A 81 4.43 -11.98 -20.41
N THR A 82 4.98 -12.86 -21.23
CA THR A 82 4.58 -14.28 -21.32
C THR A 82 5.45 -15.10 -20.38
N TRP A 83 4.86 -16.06 -19.66
CA TRP A 83 5.56 -16.83 -18.61
C TRP A 83 5.95 -16.01 -17.38
N VAL A 84 4.95 -15.73 -16.53
CA VAL A 84 5.15 -15.06 -15.24
C VAL A 84 6.20 -15.75 -14.37
N GLY A 85 6.36 -17.08 -14.49
CA GLY A 85 7.34 -17.87 -13.75
C GLY A 85 8.80 -17.46 -14.00
N ASP A 86 9.05 -16.69 -15.06
CA ASP A 86 10.37 -16.19 -15.38
C ASP A 86 10.72 -14.89 -14.66
N LEU A 87 9.69 -14.16 -14.22
CA LEU A 87 9.81 -12.84 -13.64
C LEU A 87 10.02 -12.85 -12.13
N SER A 88 10.84 -11.91 -11.67
CA SER A 88 10.89 -11.45 -10.28
C SER A 88 10.75 -9.95 -10.26
N VAL A 89 9.90 -9.42 -9.38
CA VAL A 89 9.66 -7.99 -9.23
C VAL A 89 9.90 -7.57 -7.80
N ARG A 90 10.71 -6.54 -7.61
CA ARG A 90 11.05 -6.02 -6.28
C ARG A 90 11.11 -4.51 -6.23
N LEU A 91 10.73 -3.99 -5.07
CA LEU A 91 10.92 -2.60 -4.68
C LEU A 91 12.11 -2.51 -3.72
N ARG A 92 12.97 -1.51 -3.93
CA ARG A 92 14.08 -1.21 -3.04
C ARG A 92 14.11 0.27 -2.69
N HIS A 93 14.32 0.57 -1.42
CA HIS A 93 14.75 1.88 -0.97
C HIS A 93 16.28 1.88 -0.90
N LEU A 94 16.95 2.70 -1.72
CA LEU A 94 18.40 2.57 -1.94
C LEU A 94 19.21 2.97 -0.70
N GLU A 95 18.77 3.99 0.03
CA GLU A 95 19.47 4.59 1.14
C GLU A 95 19.45 3.69 2.39
N THR A 96 18.32 3.02 2.65
CA THR A 96 18.22 2.05 3.77
C THR A 96 18.63 0.64 3.35
N ASN A 97 18.77 0.38 2.04
CA ASN A 97 18.93 -0.95 1.47
C ASN A 97 17.79 -1.93 1.77
N THR A 98 16.63 -1.42 2.19
CA THR A 98 15.43 -2.25 2.39
C THR A 98 14.92 -2.73 1.04
N VAL A 99 14.67 -4.03 0.91
CA VAL A 99 14.18 -4.68 -0.32
C VAL A 99 12.95 -5.51 0.02
N VAL A 100 11.91 -5.41 -0.81
CA VAL A 100 10.70 -6.23 -0.73
C VAL A 100 10.42 -6.82 -2.10
N ASP A 101 10.34 -8.14 -2.18
CA ASP A 101 9.87 -8.86 -3.37
C ASP A 101 8.34 -8.81 -3.43
N LEU A 102 7.78 -8.25 -4.52
CA LEU A 102 6.34 -8.23 -4.76
C LEU A 102 5.85 -9.61 -5.20
N PHE A 103 6.62 -10.25 -6.08
CA PHE A 103 6.53 -11.67 -6.39
C PHE A 103 7.87 -12.16 -6.96
N GLN A 104 8.10 -13.47 -6.87
CA GLN A 104 9.35 -14.08 -7.31
C GLN A 104 9.08 -15.42 -7.98
N ARG A 105 9.30 -15.46 -9.30
CA ARG A 105 9.21 -16.65 -10.16
C ARG A 105 8.05 -17.58 -9.81
N PRO A 106 6.78 -17.12 -9.94
CA PRO A 106 5.64 -17.92 -9.56
C PRO A 106 5.65 -19.33 -10.12
N GLY A 107 5.31 -20.31 -9.28
CA GLY A 107 5.38 -21.74 -9.59
C GLY A 107 6.74 -22.38 -9.31
N GLN A 108 7.80 -21.63 -9.01
CA GLN A 108 9.09 -22.23 -8.67
C GLN A 108 9.25 -22.60 -7.20
N PRO A 109 10.04 -23.65 -6.91
CA PRO A 109 10.44 -24.75 -7.82
C PRO A 109 9.34 -25.83 -7.91
N LYS A 110 8.20 -25.64 -7.25
CA LYS A 110 7.21 -26.70 -6.98
C LYS A 110 6.45 -27.19 -8.21
N PHE A 111 6.12 -26.29 -9.13
CA PHE A 111 5.42 -26.60 -10.38
C PHE A 111 6.39 -27.01 -11.48
N SER A 112 7.42 -26.20 -11.72
CA SER A 112 8.50 -26.51 -12.67
C SER A 112 9.77 -25.72 -12.36
N SER A 113 10.87 -26.08 -13.03
CA SER A 113 12.13 -25.32 -13.00
C SER A 113 12.08 -24.01 -13.80
N SER A 114 10.98 -23.72 -14.47
CA SER A 114 10.74 -22.43 -15.14
C SER A 114 9.65 -21.62 -14.43
N GLY A 115 8.80 -22.26 -13.63
CA GLY A 115 7.62 -21.65 -13.00
C GLY A 115 6.37 -21.81 -13.86
N TYR A 116 5.37 -20.96 -13.62
CA TYR A 116 4.11 -20.92 -14.36
C TYR A 116 4.29 -20.26 -15.74
N CYS A 117 3.69 -20.86 -16.77
CA CYS A 117 3.70 -20.36 -18.15
C CYS A 117 2.59 -19.34 -18.46
N ASN A 118 1.95 -18.83 -17.41
CA ASN A 118 0.78 -17.96 -17.48
C ASN A 118 1.20 -16.52 -17.80
N ASP A 119 0.36 -15.77 -18.51
CA ASP A 119 0.70 -14.46 -19.03
C ASP A 119 0.31 -13.32 -18.07
N LEU A 120 1.11 -12.24 -18.08
CA LEU A 120 0.73 -10.91 -17.60
C LEU A 120 0.34 -10.02 -18.77
N LYS A 121 -0.84 -9.41 -18.72
CA LYS A 121 -1.39 -8.50 -19.75
C LYS A 121 -2.32 -7.48 -19.11
N GLY A 122 -1.79 -6.57 -18.30
CA GLY A 122 -2.60 -5.51 -17.70
C GLY A 122 -2.01 -4.86 -16.46
N ASN A 123 -2.87 -4.51 -15.51
CA ASN A 123 -2.52 -3.72 -14.32
C ASN A 123 -2.55 -4.57 -13.06
N TYR A 124 -1.46 -4.55 -12.29
CA TYR A 124 -1.29 -5.38 -11.10
C TYR A 124 -0.81 -4.51 -9.94
N SER A 125 -1.63 -4.41 -8.90
CA SER A 125 -1.35 -3.62 -7.70
C SER A 125 -1.02 -4.55 -6.54
N PHE A 126 0.06 -4.26 -5.82
CA PHE A 126 0.57 -5.05 -4.72
C PHE A 126 0.53 -4.23 -3.44
N SER A 127 -0.15 -4.75 -2.41
CA SER A 127 -0.25 -4.12 -1.09
C SER A 127 -0.48 -5.14 0.01
N ASP A 128 -0.12 -4.77 1.23
CA ASP A 128 -0.37 -5.61 2.43
C ASP A 128 -1.86 -5.63 2.85
N ARG A 129 -2.70 -4.79 2.23
CA ARG A 129 -4.16 -4.74 2.43
C ARG A 129 -4.95 -5.65 1.50
N SER A 130 -4.29 -6.34 0.56
CA SER A 130 -4.97 -7.26 -0.33
C SER A 130 -4.94 -8.67 0.24
N ASP A 131 -6.09 -9.35 0.24
CA ASP A 131 -6.20 -10.77 0.61
C ASP A 131 -5.99 -11.71 -0.61
N CYS A 132 -5.88 -11.17 -1.82
CA CYS A 132 -5.77 -11.97 -3.03
C CYS A 132 -4.33 -12.48 -3.22
N ASN A 133 -4.14 -13.79 -3.16
CA ASN A 133 -2.83 -14.41 -3.35
C ASN A 133 -2.45 -14.45 -4.84
N PHE A 134 -1.34 -13.79 -5.19
CA PHE A 134 -0.85 -13.73 -6.58
C PHE A 134 -0.36 -15.10 -7.09
N GLU A 135 0.36 -15.86 -6.25
CA GLU A 135 0.88 -17.20 -6.58
C GLU A 135 -0.25 -18.19 -6.92
N GLU A 136 -1.31 -18.20 -6.10
CA GLU A 136 -2.47 -19.07 -6.31
C GLU A 136 -3.28 -18.64 -7.55
N THR A 137 -3.41 -17.33 -7.77
CA THR A 137 -4.10 -16.80 -8.96
C THR A 137 -3.34 -17.15 -10.24
N ALA A 138 -2.00 -17.02 -10.21
CA ALA A 138 -1.12 -17.36 -11.32
C ALA A 138 -1.21 -18.84 -11.70
N ALA A 139 -1.41 -19.74 -10.73
CA ALA A 139 -1.52 -21.18 -10.97
C ALA A 139 -2.77 -21.59 -11.75
N THR A 140 -3.81 -20.75 -11.78
CA THR A 140 -5.17 -21.15 -12.22
C THR A 140 -5.69 -20.40 -13.44
N HIS A 141 -4.97 -19.40 -13.96
CA HIS A 141 -5.45 -18.53 -15.04
C HIS A 141 -4.43 -18.38 -16.16
N ALA A 142 -4.76 -18.82 -17.38
CA ALA A 142 -3.85 -18.70 -18.53
C ALA A 142 -3.33 -17.26 -18.75
N VAL A 143 -4.19 -16.26 -18.53
CA VAL A 143 -3.80 -14.85 -18.38
C VAL A 143 -4.21 -14.42 -16.98
N ILE A 144 -3.27 -13.94 -16.18
CA ILE A 144 -3.53 -13.53 -14.80
C ILE A 144 -4.43 -12.29 -14.81
N PRO A 145 -5.58 -12.31 -14.11
CA PRO A 145 -6.48 -11.16 -14.07
C PRO A 145 -5.76 -9.90 -13.56
N SER A 146 -6.04 -8.74 -14.16
CA SER A 146 -5.65 -7.46 -13.54
C SER A 146 -6.37 -7.29 -12.20
N GLY A 147 -5.68 -6.73 -11.21
CA GLY A 147 -6.26 -6.65 -9.87
C GLY A 147 -5.29 -6.20 -8.79
N LYS A 148 -5.77 -6.32 -7.56
CA LYS A 148 -4.99 -6.08 -6.34
C LYS A 148 -4.59 -7.43 -5.76
N TYR A 149 -3.35 -7.55 -5.34
CA TYR A 149 -2.75 -8.77 -4.82
C TYR A 149 -1.92 -8.49 -3.58
N ALA A 150 -1.81 -9.50 -2.71
CA ALA A 150 -0.85 -9.49 -1.63
C ALA A 150 0.57 -9.55 -2.21
N SER A 151 1.48 -8.74 -1.66
CA SER A 151 2.92 -8.87 -1.94
C SER A 151 3.48 -10.16 -1.35
N LEU A 152 4.45 -10.77 -2.02
CA LEU A 152 5.14 -11.98 -1.54
C LEU A 152 5.85 -11.72 -0.20
N GLN A 153 6.52 -10.59 -0.09
CA GLN A 153 7.06 -10.07 1.16
C GLN A 153 6.27 -8.83 1.59
N SER A 154 6.12 -8.65 2.90
CA SER A 154 5.34 -7.54 3.44
C SER A 154 5.98 -6.19 3.13
N LEU A 155 5.19 -5.29 2.52
CA LEU A 155 5.56 -3.92 2.24
C LEU A 155 5.62 -3.05 3.51
N SER A 156 5.05 -3.50 4.63
CA SER A 156 5.22 -2.89 5.95
C SER A 156 6.69 -2.84 6.42
N ALA A 157 7.60 -3.55 5.74
CA ALA A 157 9.03 -3.39 5.91
C ALA A 157 9.50 -1.93 5.69
N PHE A 158 8.72 -1.09 5.01
CA PHE A 158 8.98 0.34 4.83
C PHE A 158 8.24 1.24 5.83
N SER A 159 7.28 0.72 6.60
CA SER A 159 6.50 1.52 7.55
C SER A 159 7.38 2.08 8.66
N GLY A 160 7.13 3.35 9.01
CA GLY A 160 7.90 4.12 9.97
C GLY A 160 9.20 4.71 9.42
N MET A 161 9.62 4.36 8.20
CA MET A 161 10.75 5.01 7.51
C MET A 161 10.34 6.37 6.96
N SER A 162 11.34 7.17 6.62
CA SER A 162 11.15 8.36 5.78
C SER A 162 10.82 7.95 4.34
N GLY A 163 9.88 8.64 3.71
CA GLY A 163 9.63 8.53 2.27
C GLY A 163 10.70 9.19 1.39
N ASN A 164 11.53 10.06 1.97
CA ASN A 164 12.64 10.73 1.26
C ASN A 164 13.69 9.71 0.84
N GLY A 165 14.13 9.80 -0.41
CA GLY A 165 15.17 8.93 -0.96
C GLY A 165 14.86 8.43 -2.35
N THR A 166 15.64 7.45 -2.77
CA THR A 166 15.58 6.85 -4.09
C THR A 166 14.90 5.49 -4.01
N TRP A 167 13.75 5.40 -4.66
CA TRP A 167 12.94 4.19 -4.73
C TRP A 167 13.14 3.54 -6.09
N GLN A 168 13.68 2.34 -6.10
CA GLN A 168 14.01 1.59 -7.31
C GLN A 168 13.05 0.41 -7.48
N LEU A 169 12.37 0.35 -8.62
CA LEU A 169 11.69 -0.85 -9.08
C LEU A 169 12.65 -1.66 -9.94
N THR A 170 12.78 -2.96 -9.65
CA THR A 170 13.50 -3.90 -10.51
C THR A 170 12.56 -5.00 -10.99
N ILE A 171 12.53 -5.20 -12.31
CA ILE A 171 11.86 -6.35 -12.93
C ILE A 171 12.94 -7.17 -13.64
N LYS A 172 13.12 -8.41 -13.17
CA LYS A 172 14.09 -9.33 -13.74
C LYS A 172 13.38 -10.51 -14.37
N ASP A 173 13.59 -10.68 -15.66
CA ASP A 173 13.40 -11.97 -16.31
C ASP A 173 14.66 -12.82 -16.11
N SER A 174 14.52 -14.06 -15.63
CA SER A 174 15.66 -14.97 -15.44
C SER A 174 15.64 -16.20 -16.35
N SER A 175 14.80 -16.20 -17.39
CA SER A 175 14.79 -17.22 -18.43
C SER A 175 14.87 -16.55 -19.79
N ALA A 176 15.45 -17.23 -20.78
CA ALA A 176 15.50 -16.72 -22.15
C ALA A 176 14.31 -17.24 -22.96
N GLY A 177 13.83 -16.47 -23.93
CA GLY A 177 12.75 -16.85 -24.85
C GLY A 177 11.57 -15.89 -24.86
N ASP A 178 11.43 -15.03 -23.85
CA ASP A 178 10.23 -14.23 -23.60
C ASP A 178 10.60 -12.79 -23.21
N SER A 179 10.54 -11.86 -24.16
CA SER A 179 10.66 -10.43 -23.85
C SER A 179 9.32 -9.83 -23.43
N GLY A 180 9.34 -8.83 -22.57
CA GLY A 180 8.13 -8.08 -22.20
C GLY A 180 8.35 -6.57 -22.09
N SER A 181 7.35 -5.90 -21.54
CA SER A 181 7.39 -4.47 -21.29
C SER A 181 6.55 -4.08 -20.08
N LEU A 182 6.92 -2.96 -19.47
CA LEU A 182 6.12 -2.23 -18.49
C LEU A 182 5.72 -0.88 -19.11
N GLY A 183 4.46 -0.47 -18.98
CA GLY A 183 4.02 0.86 -19.39
C GLY A 183 4.44 1.97 -18.42
N SER A 184 4.16 1.79 -17.13
CA SER A 184 4.63 2.65 -16.03
C SER A 184 4.46 1.93 -14.69
N TRP A 185 4.90 2.56 -13.60
CA TRP A 185 4.55 2.07 -12.26
C TRP A 185 4.21 3.21 -11.32
N ASN A 186 3.36 2.92 -10.35
CA ASN A 186 3.03 3.82 -9.25
C ASN A 186 3.64 3.31 -7.96
N LEU A 187 4.17 4.25 -7.18
CA LEU A 187 4.51 4.08 -5.78
C LEU A 187 3.56 4.94 -4.96
N ASP A 188 2.62 4.29 -4.28
CA ASP A 188 1.61 4.93 -3.44
C ASP A 188 2.02 4.80 -1.97
N PHE A 189 1.96 5.93 -1.25
CA PHE A 189 2.17 5.99 0.19
C PHE A 189 0.92 6.47 0.91
N GLU A 190 0.63 5.85 2.05
CA GLU A 190 -0.05 6.52 3.15
C GLU A 190 1.02 7.07 4.10
N ARG A 191 0.75 8.24 4.70
CA ARG A 191 1.77 9.01 5.43
C ARG A 191 1.21 9.99 6.47
N GLU A 192 2.06 10.19 7.48
CA GLU A 192 1.94 11.19 8.57
C GLU A 192 2.91 12.36 8.38
#